data_AF-A0A3R9L849-F1
#
_entry.id   AF-A0A3R9L849-F1
#
_cell.length_a   1.000
_cell.length_b   1.000
_cell.length_c   1.000
_cell.angle_alpha   90.00
_cell.angle_beta   90.00
_cell.angle_gamma   90.00
#
_symmetry.space_group_name_H-M   'P 1'
#
loop_
_entity.id
_entity.type
_entity.pdbx_description
1 polymer ?
#
loop_
_entity_poly.entity_id
_entity_poly.type
_entity_poly.pdbx_seq_one_letter_code
_entity_poly.pdbx_strand_id
1 'polypeptide(L)'
;MPFLKITYRDYPKEGLFKKLYRENIYKIEEFKEEFNYYEYTPIEKIIIDEHNLVPFIFFSPEGINYLMPKIIDGISNGIRNDDIPVNIEEFIVNIPTAENITHALNLLKKDELIILKKYLEKILFGGPSNLIQQIGEHNLFRSIEYLEQLINNS
;
A
#
# COMPACT_ATOMS: atom_id res chain seq x y z
N MET A 1 -2.46 22.06 -3.96
CA MET A 1 -2.59 21.60 -2.57
C MET A 1 -1.34 20.79 -2.24
N PRO A 2 -0.66 21.02 -1.11
CA PRO A 2 0.50 20.22 -0.72
C PRO A 2 0.10 18.74 -0.54
N PHE A 3 0.97 17.83 -0.94
CA PHE A 3 0.78 16.39 -0.72
C PHE A 3 0.83 16.12 0.79
N LEU A 4 -0.25 15.54 1.30
CA LEU A 4 -0.40 15.13 2.70
C LEU A 4 0.42 13.85 2.96
N LYS A 5 1.03 13.76 4.14
CA LYS A 5 1.86 12.63 4.56
C LYS A 5 1.35 12.04 5.86
N ILE A 6 1.69 10.77 6.08
CA ILE A 6 1.46 10.05 7.34
C ILE A 6 2.79 9.89 8.09
N THR A 7 2.73 9.87 9.42
CA THR A 7 3.90 9.63 10.29
C THR A 7 4.43 8.20 10.19
N TYR A 8 5.75 8.03 10.30
CA TYR A 8 6.36 6.70 10.44
C TYR A 8 5.92 5.99 11.72
N ARG A 9 6.06 4.66 11.71
CA ARG A 9 5.51 3.75 12.72
C ARG A 9 6.61 2.85 13.25
N ASP A 10 6.43 2.38 14.48
CA ASP A 10 7.34 1.41 15.07
C ASP A 10 7.28 0.08 14.31
N TYR A 11 8.43 -0.59 14.24
CA TYR A 11 8.55 -1.88 13.58
C TYR A 11 7.68 -2.93 14.30
N PRO A 12 6.89 -3.75 13.58
CA PRO A 12 5.99 -4.72 14.20
C PRO A 12 6.77 -5.86 14.85
N LYS A 13 6.32 -6.28 16.04
CA LYS A 13 7.01 -7.30 16.86
C LYS A 13 7.15 -8.66 16.16
N GLU A 14 6.13 -9.06 15.42
CA GLU A 14 6.09 -10.33 14.68
C GLU A 14 6.73 -10.21 13.27
N GLY A 15 7.25 -9.04 12.92
CA GLY A 15 7.81 -8.74 11.61
C GLY A 15 6.77 -8.33 10.56
N LEU A 16 7.25 -8.04 9.35
CA LEU A 16 6.47 -7.49 8.24
C LEU A 16 5.67 -8.54 7.46
N PHE A 17 6.13 -9.80 7.44
CA PHE A 17 5.55 -10.85 6.60
C PHE A 17 4.74 -11.84 7.42
N LYS A 18 3.67 -12.37 6.82
CA LYS A 18 2.91 -13.47 7.40
C LYS A 18 3.84 -14.66 7.66
N LYS A 19 3.73 -15.24 8.86
CA LYS A 19 4.53 -16.39 9.30
C LYS A 19 4.57 -17.53 8.29
N LEU A 20 3.44 -17.85 7.66
CA LEU A 20 3.33 -18.94 6.70
C LEU A 20 4.23 -18.78 5.46
N TYR A 21 4.58 -17.54 5.08
CA TYR A 21 5.50 -17.28 3.96
C TYR A 21 6.95 -17.20 4.40
N ARG A 22 7.21 -16.80 5.66
CA ARG A 22 8.54 -16.88 6.29
C ARG A 22 9.00 -18.30 6.58
N GLU A 23 8.08 -19.26 6.63
CA GLU A 23 8.37 -20.67 6.93
C GLU A 23 8.29 -21.57 5.69
N ASN A 24 7.85 -21.03 4.54
CA ASN A 24 7.77 -21.78 3.29
C ASN A 24 9.11 -21.70 2.54
N ILE A 25 9.85 -22.81 2.50
CA ILE A 25 11.20 -22.88 1.92
C ILE A 25 11.29 -22.36 0.48
N TYR A 26 10.31 -22.66 -0.37
CA TYR A 26 10.32 -22.23 -1.78
C TYR A 26 10.14 -20.72 -1.91
N LYS A 27 9.28 -20.13 -1.07
CA LYS A 27 9.03 -18.69 -1.08
C LYS A 27 10.17 -17.90 -0.45
N ILE A 28 10.80 -18.46 0.58
CA ILE A 28 12.01 -17.88 1.16
C ILE A 28 13.13 -17.86 0.13
N GLU A 29 13.32 -18.93 -0.67
CA GLU A 29 14.37 -18.95 -1.68
C GLU A 29 14.11 -17.95 -2.82
N GLU A 30 12.86 -17.83 -3.28
CA GLU A 30 12.48 -16.92 -4.35
C GLU A 30 12.54 -15.43 -3.95
N PHE A 31 12.04 -15.08 -2.76
CA PHE A 31 11.93 -13.68 -2.29
C PHE A 31 12.94 -13.34 -1.19
N LYS A 32 14.04 -14.08 -1.09
CA LYS A 32 14.99 -13.96 0.03
C LYS A 32 15.55 -12.55 0.16
N GLU A 33 15.97 -12.01 -0.98
CA GLU A 33 16.66 -10.72 -1.04
C GLU A 33 15.69 -9.60 -0.70
N GLU A 34 14.47 -9.66 -1.23
CA GLU A 34 13.42 -8.69 -1.00
C GLU A 34 12.91 -8.76 0.45
N PHE A 35 12.73 -9.96 1.01
CA PHE A 35 12.37 -10.11 2.42
C PHE A 35 13.43 -9.47 3.33
N ASN A 36 14.71 -9.73 3.05
CA ASN A 36 15.81 -9.09 3.78
C ASN A 36 15.81 -7.57 3.58
N TYR A 37 15.55 -7.10 2.36
CA TYR A 37 15.46 -5.67 2.07
C TYR A 37 14.41 -5.00 2.96
N TYR A 38 13.19 -5.52 3.00
CA TYR A 38 12.12 -4.92 3.80
C TYR A 38 12.36 -5.05 5.31
N GLU A 39 12.92 -6.16 5.81
CA GLU A 39 13.13 -6.36 7.25
C GLU A 39 14.32 -5.60 7.83
N TYR A 40 15.39 -5.41 7.05
CA TYR A 40 16.65 -4.84 7.55
C TYR A 40 16.94 -3.42 7.05
N THR A 41 16.13 -2.89 6.13
CA THR A 41 16.25 -1.49 5.68
C THR A 41 15.41 -0.58 6.58
N PRO A 42 15.98 0.51 7.13
CA PRO A 42 15.20 1.52 7.86
C PRO A 42 14.05 2.05 7.00
N ILE A 43 12.86 2.26 7.59
CA ILE A 43 11.66 2.65 6.84
C ILE A 43 11.91 3.85 5.95
N GLU A 44 12.69 4.83 6.37
CA GLU A 44 12.99 6.04 5.61
C GLU A 44 13.67 5.74 4.28
N LYS A 45 14.45 4.67 4.21
CA LYS A 45 15.21 4.22 3.03
C LYS A 45 14.48 3.19 2.17
N ILE A 46 13.36 2.65 2.66
CA ILE A 46 12.53 1.74 1.87
C ILE A 46 11.94 2.48 0.67
N ILE A 47 12.09 1.86 -0.50
CA ILE A 47 11.50 2.25 -1.78
C ILE A 47 10.64 1.06 -2.22
N ILE A 48 9.37 1.33 -2.56
CA ILE A 48 8.47 0.32 -3.11
C ILE A 48 8.46 0.53 -4.63
N ASP A 49 9.19 -0.31 -5.33
CA ASP A 49 9.39 -0.27 -6.77
C ASP A 49 9.49 -1.69 -7.35
N GLU A 50 9.71 -1.78 -8.66
CA GLU A 50 9.88 -3.03 -9.39
C GLU A 50 11.15 -3.82 -9.00
N HIS A 51 12.14 -3.19 -8.37
CA HIS A 51 13.38 -3.86 -7.96
C HIS A 51 13.23 -4.64 -6.65
N ASN A 52 12.25 -4.28 -5.82
CA ASN A 52 11.98 -4.91 -4.53
C ASN A 52 10.53 -5.42 -4.49
N LEU A 53 10.11 -6.08 -5.57
CA LEU A 53 8.73 -6.49 -5.81
C LEU A 53 8.34 -7.68 -4.93
N VAL A 54 7.56 -7.41 -3.87
CA VAL A 54 6.92 -8.46 -3.07
C VAL A 54 5.41 -8.25 -3.08
N PRO A 55 4.60 -9.24 -3.47
CA PRO A 55 3.15 -9.12 -3.44
C PRO A 55 2.62 -8.76 -2.06
N PHE A 56 1.70 -7.79 -1.99
CA PHE A 56 1.18 -7.32 -0.70
C PHE A 56 0.48 -8.44 0.09
N ILE A 57 -0.04 -9.47 -0.59
CA ILE A 57 -0.60 -10.66 0.06
C ILE A 57 0.38 -11.37 1.01
N PHE A 58 1.70 -11.20 0.84
CA PHE A 58 2.72 -11.80 1.71
C PHE A 58 2.90 -11.06 3.04
N PHE A 59 2.56 -9.77 3.08
CA PHE A 59 2.71 -8.95 4.27
C PHE A 59 1.61 -9.25 5.30
N SER A 60 1.96 -9.20 6.58
CA SER A 60 0.99 -9.17 7.67
C SER A 60 0.23 -7.83 7.63
N PRO A 61 -0.99 -7.75 8.22
CA PRO A 61 -1.68 -6.47 8.36
C PRO A 61 -0.81 -5.39 9.02
N GLU A 62 -0.06 -5.77 10.06
CA GLU A 62 0.86 -4.90 10.77
C GLU A 62 2.06 -4.47 9.90
N GLY A 63 2.55 -5.36 9.03
CA GLY A 63 3.59 -5.03 8.06
C GLY A 63 3.13 -4.03 7.00
N ILE A 64 1.91 -4.21 6.46
CA ILE A 64 1.30 -3.23 5.54
C ILE A 64 1.07 -1.91 6.27
N ASN A 65 0.58 -1.97 7.51
CA ASN A 65 0.41 -0.79 8.34
C ASN A 65 1.75 -0.08 8.56
N TYR A 66 2.83 -0.79 8.88
CA TYR A 66 4.17 -0.20 8.98
C TYR A 66 4.60 0.50 7.69
N LEU A 67 4.34 -0.11 6.51
CA LEU A 67 4.70 0.44 5.21
C LEU A 67 3.74 1.53 4.67
N MET A 68 2.61 1.80 5.33
CA MET A 68 1.60 2.75 4.84
C MET A 68 2.14 4.14 4.46
N PRO A 69 3.07 4.76 5.22
CA PRO A 69 3.68 6.03 4.81
C PRO A 69 4.38 5.94 3.45
N LYS A 70 5.04 4.81 3.16
CA LYS A 70 5.71 4.55 1.89
C LYS A 70 4.76 4.21 0.76
N ILE A 71 3.67 3.51 1.06
CA ILE A 71 2.58 3.27 0.11
C ILE A 71 1.99 4.61 -0.34
N ILE A 72 1.69 5.50 0.60
CA ILE A 72 1.16 6.84 0.29
C ILE A 72 2.17 7.69 -0.48
N ASP A 73 3.44 7.67 -0.10
CA ASP A 73 4.49 8.34 -0.87
C ASP A 73 4.57 7.79 -2.30
N GLY A 74 4.43 6.47 -2.49
CA GLY A 74 4.36 5.80 -3.79
C GLY A 74 3.19 6.30 -4.64
N ILE A 75 1.97 6.33 -4.08
CA ILE A 75 0.78 6.86 -4.77
C ILE A 75 0.97 8.35 -5.11
N SER A 76 1.46 9.14 -4.15
CA SER A 76 1.74 10.57 -4.34
C SER A 76 2.73 10.82 -5.47
N ASN A 77 3.82 10.05 -5.52
CA ASN A 77 4.83 10.16 -6.58
C ASN A 77 4.25 9.71 -7.92
N GLY A 78 3.45 8.65 -7.95
CA GLY A 78 2.84 8.21 -9.19
C GLY A 78 1.86 9.21 -9.77
N ILE A 79 1.09 9.91 -8.93
CA ILE A 79 0.26 11.04 -9.39
C ILE A 79 1.10 12.16 -10.04
N ARG A 80 2.36 12.36 -9.60
CA ARG A 80 3.24 13.40 -10.20
C ARG A 80 3.86 12.95 -11.51
N ASN A 81 4.16 11.66 -11.61
CA ASN A 81 4.89 11.08 -12.74
C ASN A 81 3.96 10.44 -13.78
N ASP A 82 2.66 10.34 -13.47
CA ASP A 82 1.62 9.66 -14.25
C ASP A 82 1.91 8.17 -14.49
N ASP A 83 2.55 7.52 -13.51
CA ASP A 83 2.92 6.10 -13.52
C ASP A 83 3.11 5.59 -12.07
N ILE A 84 2.59 4.41 -11.72
CA ILE A 84 2.79 3.80 -10.39
C ILE A 84 3.48 2.43 -10.50
N PRO A 85 4.35 2.07 -9.53
CA PRO A 85 4.89 0.72 -9.46
C PRO A 85 3.80 -0.33 -9.29
N VAL A 86 4.03 -1.53 -9.85
CA VAL A 86 3.07 -2.66 -9.85
C VAL A 86 2.60 -3.02 -8.44
N ASN A 87 3.48 -2.96 -7.44
CA ASN A 87 3.08 -3.22 -6.04
C ASN A 87 2.07 -2.20 -5.50
N ILE A 88 2.23 -0.91 -5.85
CA ILE A 88 1.31 0.14 -5.43
C ILE A 88 -0.03 -0.02 -6.17
N GLU A 89 0.01 -0.39 -7.45
CA GLU A 89 -1.19 -0.75 -8.21
C GLU A 89 -1.93 -1.94 -7.57
N GLU A 90 -1.22 -3.03 -7.27
CA GLU A 90 -1.76 -4.21 -6.59
C GLU A 90 -2.42 -3.82 -5.27
N PHE A 91 -1.77 -2.97 -4.48
CA PHE A 91 -2.34 -2.47 -3.23
C PHE A 91 -3.67 -1.77 -3.47
N ILE A 92 -3.72 -0.80 -4.39
CA ILE A 92 -4.94 -0.03 -4.69
C ILE A 92 -6.06 -0.97 -5.14
N VAL A 93 -5.81 -1.82 -6.13
CA VAL A 93 -6.82 -2.72 -6.70
C VAL A 93 -7.39 -3.67 -5.64
N ASN A 94 -6.58 -4.09 -4.67
CA ASN A 94 -6.97 -5.06 -3.66
C ASN A 94 -7.47 -4.46 -2.34
N ILE A 95 -7.59 -3.13 -2.23
CA ILE A 95 -8.19 -2.45 -1.07
C ILE A 95 -9.51 -3.10 -0.62
N PRO A 96 -10.49 -3.38 -1.50
CA PRO A 96 -11.78 -3.91 -1.07
C PRO A 96 -11.83 -5.44 -0.90
N THR A 97 -10.76 -6.17 -1.25
CA THR A 97 -10.81 -7.64 -1.43
C THR A 97 -9.76 -8.41 -0.64
N ALA A 98 -8.55 -7.88 -0.47
CA ALA A 98 -7.48 -8.60 0.22
C ALA A 98 -7.60 -8.43 1.74
N GLU A 99 -7.84 -9.54 2.45
CA GLU A 99 -8.04 -9.57 3.90
C GLU A 99 -6.94 -8.87 4.71
N ASN A 100 -5.67 -9.03 4.31
CA ASN A 100 -4.58 -8.36 5.03
C ASN A 100 -4.52 -6.85 4.76
N ILE A 101 -4.91 -6.40 3.56
CA ILE A 101 -5.03 -4.98 3.26
C ILE A 101 -6.21 -4.39 4.04
N THR A 102 -7.39 -5.03 4.00
CA THR A 102 -8.57 -4.56 4.74
C THR A 102 -8.29 -4.49 6.25
N HIS A 103 -7.63 -5.49 6.83
CA HIS A 103 -7.21 -5.45 8.23
C HIS A 103 -6.20 -4.33 8.50
N ALA A 104 -5.21 -4.12 7.61
CA ALA A 104 -4.26 -3.03 7.75
C ALA A 104 -4.93 -1.64 7.70
N LEU A 105 -5.94 -1.47 6.84
CA LEU A 105 -6.71 -0.23 6.75
C LEU A 105 -7.51 0.06 8.03
N ASN A 106 -7.99 -0.98 8.73
CA ASN A 106 -8.65 -0.81 10.04
C ASN A 106 -7.70 -0.38 11.17
N LEU A 107 -6.38 -0.47 10.97
CA LEU A 107 -5.38 0.04 11.91
C LEU A 107 -5.07 1.53 11.70
N LEU A 108 -5.55 2.12 10.60
CA LEU A 108 -5.33 3.53 10.28
C LEU A 108 -6.27 4.43 11.08
N LYS A 109 -5.78 5.62 11.44
CA LYS A 109 -6.61 6.69 11.97
C LYS A 109 -7.52 7.25 10.88
N LYS A 110 -8.61 7.90 11.30
CA LYS A 110 -9.58 8.50 10.38
C LYS A 110 -8.97 9.52 9.42
N ASP A 111 -8.05 10.36 9.90
CA ASP A 111 -7.33 11.35 9.08
C ASP A 111 -6.41 10.69 8.05
N GLU A 112 -5.76 9.58 8.41
CA GLU A 112 -4.92 8.77 7.53
C GLU A 112 -5.74 8.12 6.40
N LEU A 113 -6.92 7.57 6.72
CA LEU A 113 -7.87 7.04 5.73
C LEU A 113 -8.34 8.13 4.77
N ILE A 114 -8.66 9.33 5.29
CA ILE A 114 -9.04 10.49 4.46
C ILE A 114 -7.90 10.89 3.52
N ILE A 115 -6.64 10.83 3.95
CA ILE A 115 -5.48 11.12 3.09
C ILE A 115 -5.41 10.11 1.95
N LEU A 116 -5.48 8.82 2.24
CA LEU A 116 -5.43 7.77 1.21
C LEU A 116 -6.58 7.93 0.22
N LYS A 117 -7.80 8.11 0.71
CA LYS A 117 -8.99 8.33 -0.12
C LYS A 117 -8.81 9.54 -1.06
N LYS A 118 -8.33 10.67 -0.53
CA LYS A 118 -8.08 11.89 -1.33
C LYS A 118 -7.08 11.66 -2.47
N TYR A 119 -6.09 10.79 -2.28
CA TYR A 119 -5.16 10.46 -3.36
C TYR A 119 -5.82 9.62 -4.45
N LEU A 120 -6.64 8.63 -4.08
CA LEU A 120 -7.38 7.84 -5.05
C LEU A 120 -8.41 8.70 -5.80
N GLU A 121 -9.12 9.59 -5.10
CA GLU A 121 -10.02 10.57 -5.72
C GLU A 121 -9.26 11.51 -6.68
N LYS A 122 -8.04 11.90 -6.35
CA LYS A 122 -7.21 12.72 -7.23
C LYS A 122 -6.78 11.97 -8.49
N ILE A 123 -6.51 10.67 -8.41
CA ILE A 123 -6.26 9.84 -9.59
C ILE A 123 -7.52 9.78 -10.45
N LEU A 124 -8.68 9.52 -9.84
CA LEU A 124 -9.93 9.29 -10.56
C LEU A 124 -10.55 10.57 -11.15
N PHE A 125 -10.51 11.68 -10.42
CA PHE A 125 -11.22 12.93 -10.77
C PHE A 125 -10.28 14.09 -11.13
N GLY A 126 -8.97 13.90 -11.03
CA GLY A 126 -7.98 14.96 -11.26
C GLY A 126 -7.77 15.38 -12.71
N GLY A 127 -8.34 14.64 -13.66
CA GLY A 127 -8.20 14.86 -15.10
C GLY A 127 -7.70 13.60 -15.83
N PRO A 128 -7.45 13.69 -17.15
CA PRO A 128 -6.89 12.58 -17.92
C PRO A 128 -5.53 12.17 -17.34
N SER A 129 -5.38 10.89 -17.03
CA SER A 129 -4.17 10.30 -16.42
C SER A 129 -4.01 8.87 -16.91
N ASN A 130 -2.78 8.47 -17.25
CA ASN A 130 -2.46 7.09 -17.59
C ASN A 130 -2.75 6.15 -16.41
N LEU A 131 -2.72 6.65 -15.17
CA LEU A 131 -3.03 5.88 -13.98
C LEU A 131 -4.46 5.32 -13.97
N ILE A 132 -5.43 6.01 -14.57
CA ILE A 132 -6.81 5.47 -14.68
C ILE A 132 -6.83 4.26 -15.61
N GLN A 133 -6.06 4.31 -16.70
CA GLN A 133 -5.93 3.19 -17.63
C GLN A 133 -5.16 2.03 -17.01
N GLN A 134 -4.11 2.32 -16.25
CA GLN A 134 -3.29 1.34 -15.55
C GLN A 134 -4.09 0.61 -14.47
N ILE A 135 -4.66 1.35 -13.50
CA ILE A 135 -5.35 0.77 -12.34
C ILE A 135 -6.74 0.24 -12.71
N GLY A 136 -7.40 0.90 -13.65
CA GLY A 136 -8.80 0.68 -14.00
C GLY A 136 -9.77 1.52 -13.16
N GLU A 137 -10.60 2.29 -13.84
CA GLU A 137 -11.62 3.17 -13.24
C GLU A 137 -12.52 2.42 -12.25
N HIS A 138 -12.99 1.23 -12.63
CA HIS A 138 -13.83 0.39 -11.76
C HIS A 138 -13.14 0.04 -10.43
N ASN A 139 -11.84 -0.27 -10.46
CA ASN A 139 -11.07 -0.63 -9.26
C ASN A 139 -10.88 0.59 -8.35
N LEU A 140 -10.60 1.76 -8.93
CA LEU A 140 -10.51 3.02 -8.19
C LEU A 140 -11.82 3.36 -7.48
N PHE A 141 -12.97 3.27 -8.18
CA PHE A 141 -14.28 3.51 -7.58
C PHE A 141 -14.56 2.57 -6.39
N ARG A 142 -14.35 1.27 -6.55
CA ARG A 142 -14.57 0.30 -5.46
C ARG A 142 -13.66 0.53 -4.27
N SER A 143 -12.42 0.92 -4.52
CA SER A 143 -11.45 1.23 -3.46
C SER A 143 -11.83 2.50 -2.69
N ILE A 144 -12.27 3.54 -3.40
CA ILE A 144 -12.76 4.79 -2.78
C ILE A 144 -14.04 4.53 -1.97
N GLU A 145 -14.98 3.74 -2.51
CA GLU A 145 -16.23 3.37 -1.82
C GLU A 145 -15.93 2.61 -0.52
N TYR A 146 -15.01 1.65 -0.56
CA TYR A 146 -14.60 0.90 0.63
C TYR A 146 -13.95 1.81 1.69
N LEU A 147 -13.05 2.70 1.28
CA LEU A 147 -12.44 3.67 2.20
C LEU A 147 -13.48 4.61 2.81
N GLU A 148 -14.47 5.05 2.03
CA GLU A 148 -15.57 5.88 2.51
C GLU A 148 -16.41 5.15 3.58
N GLN A 149 -16.71 3.87 3.36
CA GLN A 149 -17.39 3.04 4.36
C GLN A 149 -16.57 2.92 5.66
N LEU A 150 -15.26 2.68 5.55
CA LEU A 150 -14.38 2.64 6.73
C LEU A 150 -14.34 3.96 7.48
N ILE A 151 -14.21 5.10 6.78
CA ILE A 151 -14.18 6.44 7.38
C ILE A 151 -15.48 6.76 8.12
N ASN A 152 -16.62 6.34 7.57
CA ASN A 152 -17.94 6.59 8.17
C ASN A 152 -18.22 5.69 9.38
N ASN A 153 -17.60 4.52 9.44
CA ASN A 153 -17.70 3.59 10.57
C ASN A 153 -16.62 3.78 11.65
N SER A 154 -15.63 4.66 11.41
CA SER A 154 -14.52 5.00 12.32
C SER A 154 -14.78 6.23 13.18
#